data_AF-A0A0B7MVS2-F1
#
_entry.id   AF-A0A0B7MVS2-F1
#
_cell.length_a   1.000
_cell.length_b   1.000
_cell.length_c   1.000
_cell.angle_alpha   90.00
_cell.angle_beta   90.00
_cell.angle_gamma   90.00
#
_symmetry.space_group_name_H-M   'P 1'
#
loop_
_entity.id
_entity.type
_entity.pdbx_description
1 polymer ?
#
loop_
_entity_poly.entity_id
_entity_poly.type
_entity_poly.pdbx_seq_one_letter_code
_entity_poly.pdbx_strand_id
1 'polypeptide(L)'
;MANRVLTAIGYQGQTVQLAPIVKPTKLHALRLDAPKLFAVFCSKKAAKKLYINDFEGKPIQSNSSATSNKDYVFGSFFDIGRLYEVTAGYGLDFSQNLHVLPGLKVTRIYGTRNQLATLLAAPSAASPSIPSAAQLTTQSTSS
;
A
#
# COMPACT_ATOMS: atom_id res chain seq x y z
N MET A 1 12.92 17.42 16.92
CA MET A 1 13.66 17.74 18.16
C MET A 1 12.76 17.87 19.39
N ALA A 2 11.55 18.44 19.28
CA ALA A 2 10.63 18.63 20.40
C ALA A 2 10.36 17.37 21.26
N ASN A 3 10.15 16.19 20.63
CA ASN A 3 9.93 14.95 21.38
C ASN A 3 11.11 14.59 22.30
N ARG A 4 12.36 14.79 21.87
CA ARG A 4 13.54 14.49 22.71
C ARG A 4 13.65 15.45 23.90
N VAL A 5 13.33 16.72 23.67
CA VAL A 5 13.31 17.73 24.75
C VAL A 5 12.23 17.36 25.75
N LEU A 6 10.99 17.13 25.30
CA LEU A 6 9.86 16.74 26.14
C LEU A 6 10.11 15.44 26.92
N THR A 7 10.78 14.44 26.32
CA THR A 7 11.21 13.23 27.05
C THR A 7 12.25 13.53 28.13
N ALA A 8 13.23 14.38 27.83
CA ALA A 8 14.31 14.73 28.76
C ALA A 8 13.80 15.53 29.97
N ILE A 9 12.76 16.35 29.79
CA ILE A 9 12.12 17.11 30.87
C ILE A 9 10.97 16.35 31.57
N GLY A 10 10.84 15.03 31.32
CA GLY A 10 9.88 14.17 32.04
C GLY A 10 8.45 14.16 31.48
N TYR A 11 8.15 14.89 30.40
CA TYR A 11 6.83 14.96 29.77
C TYR A 11 6.61 13.84 28.73
N GLN A 12 6.90 12.59 29.12
CA GLN A 12 6.78 11.44 28.21
C GLN A 12 5.32 11.19 27.74
N GLY A 13 4.33 11.61 28.52
CA GLY A 13 2.91 11.47 28.16
C GLY A 13 2.46 12.32 26.98
N GLN A 14 3.24 13.33 26.59
CA GLN A 14 2.94 14.26 25.49
C GLN A 14 3.78 13.98 24.24
N THR A 15 4.68 13.01 24.29
CA THR A 15 5.52 12.64 23.15
C THR A 15 4.85 11.54 22.33
N VAL A 16 4.53 11.85 21.08
CA VAL A 16 4.03 10.84 20.12
C VAL A 16 5.21 10.36 19.29
N GLN A 17 5.66 9.12 19.52
CA GLN A 17 6.64 8.46 18.66
C GLN A 17 5.97 8.05 17.34
N LEU A 18 6.02 8.95 16.36
CA LEU A 18 5.51 8.68 15.01
C LEU A 18 6.48 7.81 14.19
N ALA A 19 7.77 7.79 14.54
CA ALA A 19 8.77 6.95 13.89
C ALA A 19 9.77 6.40 14.92
N PRO A 20 10.30 5.18 14.74
CA PRO A 20 11.34 4.65 15.60
C PRO A 20 12.58 5.57 15.54
N ILE A 21 13.22 5.79 16.70
CA ILE A 21 14.50 6.52 16.76
C ILE A 21 15.55 5.62 16.10
N VAL A 22 15.85 5.89 14.83
CA VAL A 22 16.85 5.12 14.09
C VAL A 22 18.23 5.75 14.18
N LYS A 23 19.26 4.89 14.23
CA LYS A 23 20.65 5.27 13.96
C LYS A 23 20.71 5.97 12.59
N PRO A 24 21.59 6.98 12.38
CA PRO A 24 21.69 7.74 11.13
C PRO A 24 21.83 6.90 9.85
N THR A 25 22.26 5.64 9.99
CA THR A 25 22.52 4.69 8.90
C THR A 25 21.33 3.81 8.50
N LYS A 26 20.16 3.87 9.15
CA LYS A 26 18.98 3.07 8.77
C LYS A 26 17.73 3.94 8.68
N LEU A 27 17.22 4.12 7.47
CA LEU A 27 16.03 4.93 7.19
C LEU A 27 14.82 3.98 7.15
N HIS A 28 14.10 3.86 8.26
CA HIS A 28 12.88 3.04 8.30
C HIS A 28 11.70 3.83 7.72
N ALA A 29 11.12 3.31 6.65
CA ALA A 29 9.88 3.85 6.10
C ALA A 29 8.75 3.74 7.14
N LEU A 30 8.02 4.83 7.35
CA LEU A 30 6.81 4.84 8.15
C LEU A 30 5.66 4.28 7.30
N ARG A 31 5.28 3.04 7.58
CA ARG A 31 4.10 2.43 6.99
C ARG A 31 2.83 3.02 7.63
N LEU A 32 2.06 3.72 6.82
CA LEU A 32 0.73 4.23 7.14
C LEU A 32 -0.31 3.17 6.80
N ASP A 33 -1.01 2.71 7.83
CA ASP A 33 -2.13 1.78 7.76
C ASP A 33 -3.35 2.44 8.41
N ALA A 34 -4.56 2.08 7.99
CA ALA A 34 -5.80 2.63 8.56
C ALA A 34 -5.87 2.55 10.10
N PRO A 35 -5.50 1.42 10.77
CA PRO A 35 -5.50 1.36 12.22
C PRO A 35 -4.47 2.30 12.88
N LYS A 36 -3.34 2.56 12.21
CA LYS A 36 -2.32 3.48 12.73
C LYS A 36 -2.75 4.93 12.58
N LEU A 37 -3.34 5.29 11.44
CA LEU A 37 -3.93 6.61 11.24
C LEU A 37 -5.02 6.86 12.28
N PHE A 38 -5.90 5.90 12.49
CA PHE A 38 -6.91 5.96 13.55
C PHE A 38 -6.28 6.10 14.94
N ALA A 39 -5.28 5.30 15.28
CA ALA A 39 -4.63 5.37 16.59
C ALA A 39 -3.91 6.71 16.83
N VAL A 40 -3.37 7.35 15.80
CA VAL A 40 -2.67 8.64 15.93
C VAL A 40 -3.67 9.80 16.05
N PHE A 41 -4.69 9.82 15.19
CA PHE A 41 -5.57 10.99 15.06
C PHE A 41 -6.90 10.88 15.82
N CYS A 42 -7.36 9.66 16.13
CA CYS A 42 -8.62 9.40 16.82
C CYS A 42 -8.42 8.90 18.26
N SER A 43 -7.18 8.86 18.77
CA SER A 43 -6.90 8.45 20.15
C SER A 43 -7.56 9.38 21.17
N LYS A 44 -8.06 8.79 22.26
CA LYS A 44 -8.64 9.51 23.40
C LYS A 44 -7.66 10.48 24.07
N LYS A 45 -6.35 10.30 23.85
CA LYS A 45 -5.28 11.14 24.41
C LYS A 45 -4.86 12.29 23.50
N ALA A 46 -5.40 12.38 22.28
CA ALA A 46 -5.04 13.45 21.35
C ALA A 46 -5.73 14.77 21.74
N ALA A 47 -4.98 15.87 21.77
CA ALA A 47 -5.49 17.20 22.15
C ALA A 47 -6.57 17.73 21.20
N LYS A 48 -6.54 17.32 19.92
CA LYS A 48 -7.60 17.53 18.93
C LYS A 48 -7.91 16.19 18.29
N LYS A 49 -9.08 15.63 18.61
CA LYS A 49 -9.53 14.36 18.07
C LYS A 49 -10.16 14.57 16.70
N LEU A 50 -9.71 13.81 15.70
CA LEU A 50 -10.41 13.70 14.44
C LEU A 50 -11.56 12.70 14.58
N TYR A 51 -12.75 13.06 14.12
CA TYR A 51 -13.89 12.14 14.05
C TYR A 51 -13.99 11.61 12.63
N ILE A 52 -13.70 10.33 12.47
CA ILE A 52 -13.87 9.62 11.20
C ILE A 52 -15.18 8.86 11.28
N ASN A 53 -16.05 9.07 10.30
CA ASN A 53 -17.34 8.40 10.22
C ASN A 53 -17.28 7.25 9.20
N ASP A 54 -18.09 6.24 9.45
CA ASP A 54 -18.34 5.13 8.55
C ASP A 54 -19.40 5.49 7.49
N PHE A 55 -19.70 4.56 6.59
CA PHE A 55 -20.75 4.69 5.57
C PHE A 55 -22.12 5.07 6.15
N GLU A 56 -22.47 4.53 7.31
CA GLU A 56 -23.73 4.84 8.01
C GLU A 56 -23.69 6.17 8.78
N GLY A 57 -22.62 6.97 8.63
CA GLY A 57 -22.41 8.20 9.38
C GLY A 57 -22.04 7.98 10.85
N LYS A 58 -21.83 6.73 11.27
CA LYS A 58 -21.46 6.38 12.64
C LYS A 58 -19.96 6.62 12.87
N PRO A 59 -19.54 7.23 13.99
CA PRO A 59 -18.13 7.45 14.26
C PRO A 59 -17.40 6.12 14.48
N ILE A 60 -16.26 5.94 13.83
CA ILE A 60 -15.36 4.81 14.07
C ILE A 60 -14.77 5.00 15.48
N GLN A 61 -15.02 4.04 16.37
CA GLN A 61 -14.60 4.14 17.78
C GLN A 61 -13.44 3.22 18.15
N SER A 62 -13.06 2.29 17.28
CA SER A 62 -12.06 1.26 17.59
C SER A 62 -11.11 0.99 16.41
N ASN A 63 -9.91 0.48 16.72
CA ASN A 63 -8.95 0.02 15.72
C ASN A 63 -9.52 -1.13 14.87
N SER A 64 -10.38 -1.97 15.45
CA SER A 64 -11.03 -3.06 14.72
C SER A 64 -11.95 -2.51 13.64
N SER A 65 -12.82 -1.56 14.01
CA SER A 65 -13.69 -0.84 13.08
C SER A 65 -12.90 -0.08 12.01
N ALA A 66 -11.76 0.51 12.35
CA ALA A 66 -10.85 1.14 11.38
C ALA A 66 -10.20 0.14 10.40
N THR A 67 -10.08 -1.14 10.79
CA THR A 67 -9.55 -2.20 9.92
C THR A 67 -10.58 -2.68 8.93
N SER A 68 -11.88 -2.67 9.28
CA SER A 68 -12.97 -2.98 8.36
C SER A 68 -13.24 -1.83 7.39
N ASN A 69 -13.13 -0.58 7.87
CA ASN A 69 -13.50 0.62 7.11
C ASN A 69 -12.26 1.39 6.61
N LYS A 70 -11.34 0.69 5.95
CA LYS A 70 -10.05 1.27 5.54
C LYS A 70 -10.22 2.44 4.58
N ASP A 71 -11.12 2.32 3.60
CA ASP A 71 -11.31 3.35 2.58
C ASP A 71 -11.84 4.66 3.16
N TYR A 72 -12.71 4.61 4.17
CA TYR A 72 -13.19 5.81 4.86
C TYR A 72 -12.10 6.46 5.71
N VAL A 73 -11.26 5.65 6.36
CA VAL A 73 -10.12 6.17 7.12
C VAL A 73 -9.15 6.86 6.16
N PHE A 74 -8.73 6.21 5.08
CA PHE A 74 -7.83 6.83 4.09
C PHE A 74 -8.49 8.03 3.39
N GLY A 75 -9.77 7.92 3.01
CA GLY A 75 -10.54 8.99 2.38
C GLY A 75 -10.76 10.23 3.25
N SER A 76 -10.68 10.08 4.58
CA SER A 76 -10.73 11.22 5.51
C SER A 76 -9.43 12.03 5.53
N PHE A 77 -8.30 11.44 5.13
CA PHE A 77 -6.99 12.10 5.10
C PHE A 77 -6.50 12.44 3.69
N PHE A 78 -6.91 11.62 2.71
CA PHE A 78 -6.41 11.67 1.35
C PHE A 78 -7.58 11.65 0.38
N ASP A 79 -7.42 12.30 -0.77
CA ASP A 79 -8.32 12.10 -1.90
C ASP A 79 -8.14 10.67 -2.44
N ILE A 80 -9.01 9.77 -1.96
CA ILE A 80 -8.91 8.35 -2.30
C ILE A 80 -9.24 8.11 -3.78
N GLY A 81 -10.13 8.91 -4.38
CA GLY A 81 -10.43 8.85 -5.80
C GLY A 81 -9.19 9.13 -6.63
N ARG A 82 -8.44 10.18 -6.27
CA ARG A 82 -7.17 10.48 -6.93
C ARG A 82 -6.11 9.39 -6.72
N LEU A 83 -6.07 8.75 -5.55
CA LEU A 83 -5.16 7.63 -5.32
C LEU A 83 -5.49 6.44 -6.22
N TYR A 84 -6.77 6.10 -6.37
CA TYR A 84 -7.23 5.06 -7.29
C TYR A 84 -6.88 5.39 -8.75
N GLU A 85 -7.09 6.63 -9.20
CA GLU A 85 -6.72 7.06 -10.55
C GLU A 85 -5.21 6.92 -10.81
N VAL A 86 -4.39 7.37 -9.87
CA VAL A 86 -2.94 7.29 -9.99
C VAL A 86 -2.50 5.82 -10.04
N THR A 87 -3.01 4.95 -9.17
CA THR A 87 -2.65 3.52 -9.21
C THR A 87 -3.16 2.84 -10.48
N ALA A 88 -4.37 3.18 -10.93
CA ALA A 88 -4.96 2.64 -12.15
C ALA A 88 -4.15 3.03 -13.39
N GLY A 89 -3.58 4.23 -13.42
CA GLY A 89 -2.63 4.65 -14.47
C GLY A 89 -1.40 3.76 -14.60
N TYR A 90 -1.03 3.03 -13.54
CA TYR A 90 0.04 2.03 -13.54
C TYR A 90 -0.47 0.58 -13.64
N GLY A 91 -1.77 0.37 -13.89
CA GLY A 91 -2.38 -0.96 -13.94
C GLY A 91 -2.46 -1.66 -12.58
N LEU A 92 -2.44 -0.88 -11.50
CA LEU A 92 -2.52 -1.36 -10.12
C LEU A 92 -3.83 -0.91 -9.47
N ASP A 93 -4.38 -1.76 -8.63
CA ASP A 93 -5.47 -1.42 -7.72
C ASP A 93 -4.90 -0.96 -6.38
N PHE A 94 -5.46 0.06 -5.77
CA PHE A 94 -4.88 0.64 -4.55
C PHE A 94 -4.99 -0.34 -3.38
N SER A 95 -3.86 -0.65 -2.72
CA SER A 95 -3.78 -1.66 -1.66
C SER A 95 -3.98 -1.09 -0.24
N GLN A 96 -4.44 0.17 -0.11
CA GLN A 96 -4.65 0.83 1.19
C GLN A 96 -3.40 0.79 2.09
N ASN A 97 -2.21 0.85 1.47
CA ASN A 97 -0.90 0.79 2.13
C ASN A 97 0.01 1.88 1.55
N LEU A 98 0.46 2.80 2.40
CA LEU A 98 1.35 3.90 2.04
C LEU A 98 2.61 3.87 2.90
N HIS A 99 3.77 4.15 2.29
CA HIS A 99 5.04 4.23 3.02
C HIS A 99 5.64 5.63 2.87
N VAL A 100 5.76 6.34 3.99
CA VAL A 100 6.45 7.63 4.05
C VAL A 100 7.92 7.37 4.37
N LEU A 101 8.81 7.73 3.46
CA LEU A 101 10.25 7.55 3.62
C LEU A 101 10.85 8.79 4.29
N PRO A 102 11.31 8.72 5.56
CA PRO A 102 11.84 9.90 6.25
C PRO A 102 13.10 10.43 5.56
N GLY A 103 13.08 11.67 5.09
CA GLY A 103 14.21 12.28 4.36
C GLY A 103 14.00 12.34 2.84
N LEU A 104 12.95 11.70 2.32
CA LEU A 104 12.46 11.90 0.97
C LEU A 104 11.14 12.68 1.02
N LYS A 105 10.93 13.60 0.07
CA LYS A 105 9.67 14.35 -0.07
C LYS A 105 8.56 13.53 -0.74
N VAL A 106 8.79 12.24 -0.98
CA VAL A 106 7.90 11.36 -1.71
C VAL A 106 7.37 10.24 -0.82
N THR A 107 6.10 9.90 -1.02
CA THR A 107 5.44 8.76 -0.39
C THR A 107 5.31 7.65 -1.42
N ARG A 108 5.60 6.41 -1.01
CA ARG A 108 5.42 5.24 -1.87
C ARG A 108 4.01 4.70 -1.70
N ILE A 109 3.28 4.65 -2.81
CA ILE A 109 1.93 4.09 -2.89
C ILE A 109 2.05 2.65 -3.36
N TYR A 110 1.44 1.72 -2.63
CA TYR A 110 1.39 0.31 -3.03
C TYR A 110 0.03 -0.04 -3.62
N GLY A 111 0.06 -0.90 -4.63
CA GLY A 111 -1.13 -1.44 -5.26
C GLY A 111 -0.97 -2.91 -5.64
N THR A 112 -2.09 -3.60 -5.76
CA THR A 112 -2.19 -4.99 -6.22
C THR A 112 -2.45 -5.03 -7.71
N ARG A 113 -1.76 -5.91 -8.43
CA ARG A 113 -1.98 -6.06 -9.87
C ARG A 113 -3.24 -6.88 -10.12
N ASN A 114 -4.19 -6.31 -10.86
CA ASN A 114 -5.38 -7.03 -11.27
C ASN A 114 -5.03 -7.99 -12.41
N GLN A 115 -4.93 -9.30 -12.12
CA GLN A 115 -4.65 -10.33 -13.12
C GLN A 115 -5.71 -10.36 -14.24
N LEU A 116 -6.95 -9.98 -13.93
CA LEU A 116 -8.06 -9.92 -14.88
C LEU A 116 -7.85 -8.88 -15.98
N ALA A 117 -7.17 -7.76 -15.68
CA ALA A 117 -6.75 -6.77 -16.68
C ALA A 117 -5.51 -7.23 -17.49
N THR A 118 -4.70 -8.14 -16.92
CA THR A 118 -3.51 -8.69 -17.60
C THR A 118 -3.88 -9.68 -18.70
N LEU A 119 -5.01 -10.38 -18.60
CA LEU A 119 -5.50 -11.28 -19.67
C LEU A 119 -6.10 -10.51 -20.87
N LEU A 120 -6.66 -9.32 -20.64
CA LEU A 120 -7.23 -8.46 -21.69
C LEU A 120 -6.20 -7.56 -22.39
N ALA A 121 -5.05 -7.32 -21.76
CA ALA A 121 -3.96 -6.49 -22.28
C ALA A 121 -2.78 -7.29 -22.85
N ALA A 122 -2.96 -8.59 -23.14
CA ALA A 122 -1.96 -9.35 -23.86
C ALA A 122 -1.91 -8.86 -25.32
N PRO A 123 -0.80 -8.30 -25.81
CA PRO A 123 -0.62 -8.09 -27.23
C PRO A 123 -0.47 -9.47 -27.87
N SER A 124 -1.26 -9.73 -28.91
CA SER A 124 -1.03 -10.79 -29.89
C SER A 124 0.44 -10.76 -30.33
N ALA A 125 1.23 -11.68 -29.80
CA ALA A 125 2.59 -11.93 -30.22
C ALA A 125 2.65 -13.35 -30.79
N ALA A 126 2.44 -13.40 -32.10
CA ALA A 126 3.03 -14.31 -33.07
C ALA A 126 3.13 -15.81 -32.72
N SER A 127 2.38 -16.60 -33.50
CA SER A 127 2.62 -18.01 -33.76
C SER A 127 4.10 -18.30 -34.07
N PRO A 128 4.72 -19.33 -33.48
CA PRO A 128 5.82 -20.02 -34.12
C PRO A 128 5.25 -21.10 -35.03
N SER A 129 5.30 -20.86 -36.34
CA SER A 129 5.27 -21.91 -37.35
C SER A 129 6.47 -22.84 -37.14
N ILE A 130 6.21 -24.12 -36.91
CA ILE A 130 7.23 -25.17 -37.05
C ILE A 130 6.83 -26.02 -38.26
N PRO A 131 7.55 -25.95 -39.39
CA PRO A 131 7.62 -27.06 -40.32
C PRO A 131 8.87 -27.87 -39.96
N SER A 132 8.70 -29.09 -39.45
CA SER A 132 9.83 -30.01 -39.39
C SER A 132 9.39 -31.39 -39.83
N ALA A 133 9.93 -31.77 -40.98
CA ALA A 133 9.70 -32.99 -41.72
C ALA A 133 9.87 -34.24 -40.87
N ALA A 134 8.88 -35.13 -40.93
CA ALA A 134 9.03 -36.54 -40.62
C ALA A 134 8.44 -37.32 -41.79
N GLN A 135 9.24 -37.48 -42.84
CA GLN A 135 9.01 -38.50 -43.87
C GLN A 135 10.32 -39.21 -44.18
N LEU A 136 10.17 -40.52 -44.39
CA LEU A 136 11.11 -41.51 -44.92
C LEU A 136 12.19 -42.05 -43.97
N THR A 137 11.99 -43.29 -43.50
CA THR A 137 12.76 -44.45 -44.03
C THR A 137 12.18 -45.78 -43.56
N THR A 138 11.50 -46.51 -44.45
CA THR A 138 11.38 -47.97 -44.40
C THR A 138 11.30 -48.51 -45.83
N GLN A 139 12.43 -49.05 -46.31
CA GLN A 139 12.65 -49.97 -47.45
C GLN A 139 14.19 -50.12 -47.55
N SER A 140 14.88 -51.24 -47.77
CA SER A 140 14.62 -52.69 -47.74
C SER A 140 15.99 -53.39 -47.99
N THR A 141 16.31 -54.44 -47.22
CA THR A 141 17.11 -55.67 -47.54
C THR A 141 18.38 -55.66 -48.41
N SER A 142 19.45 -56.31 -47.91
CA SER A 142 20.17 -57.38 -48.66
C SER A 142 21.15 -58.19 -47.79
N SER A 143 20.97 -59.52 -47.74
CA SER A 143 22.02 -60.54 -47.76
C SER A 143 21.43 -61.79 -48.38
#